data_AF-A0A2V9VK75-F1
#
_entry.id   AF-A0A2V9VK75-F1
#
_cell.length_a   1.000
_cell.length_b   1.000
_cell.length_c   1.000
_cell.angle_alpha   90.00
_cell.angle_beta   90.00
_cell.angle_gamma   90.00
#
_symmetry.space_group_name_H-M   'P 1'
#
loop_
_entity.id
_entity.type
_entity.pdbx_description
1 polymer ?
#
loop_
_entity_poly.entity_id
_entity_poly.type
_entity_poly.pdbx_seq_one_letter_code
_entity_poly.pdbx_strand_id
1 'polypeptide(L)'
;MPRVNIQAPPNLSAPYYDELLDAGINDWGGVSPLTPDFINPEKPWPHLEQLRARTEAQGFKLEARLPVYPEFLSRALDRPGLLRERVQSAADAEGYARRAA
;
A
#
# COMPACT_ATOMS: atom_id res chain seq x y z
N MET A 1 4.09 14.96 -13.11
CA MET A 1 5.20 14.18 -12.50
C MET A 1 5.51 12.99 -13.41
N PRO A 2 6.74 12.42 -13.41
CA PRO A 2 6.98 11.13 -14.04
C PRO A 2 5.98 10.09 -13.49
N ARG A 3 5.59 9.11 -14.32
CA ARG A 3 4.66 8.02 -13.96
C ARG A 3 5.34 7.03 -13.00
N VAL A 4 5.64 7.48 -11.78
CA VAL A 4 6.27 6.70 -10.73
C VAL A 4 5.48 6.84 -9.44
N ASN A 5 5.35 5.74 -8.72
CA ASN A 5 4.77 5.74 -7.38
C ASN A 5 5.82 6.24 -6.38
N ILE A 6 5.39 7.05 -5.43
CA ILE A 6 6.25 7.62 -4.39
C ILE A 6 5.74 7.11 -3.06
N GLN A 7 6.63 6.43 -2.34
CA GLN A 7 6.32 5.78 -1.07
C GLN A 7 6.85 6.58 0.12
N ALA A 8 6.04 6.75 1.16
CA ALA A 8 6.47 7.30 2.45
C ALA A 8 5.95 6.42 3.61
N PRO A 9 6.81 5.69 4.34
CA PRO A 9 6.40 4.85 5.47
C PRO A 9 5.76 5.67 6.61
N PRO A 10 4.54 5.34 7.08
CA PRO A 10 3.82 6.21 8.00
C PRO A 10 4.40 6.19 9.43
N ASN A 11 5.10 5.12 9.83
CA ASN A 11 5.84 5.07 11.10
C ASN A 11 7.06 5.99 11.13
N LEU A 12 7.65 6.30 9.97
CA LEU A 12 8.80 7.21 9.83
C LEU A 12 8.41 8.64 9.47
N SER A 13 7.13 8.87 9.16
CA SER A 13 6.64 10.12 8.60
C SER A 13 5.81 10.97 9.57
N ALA A 14 5.56 10.49 10.79
CA ALA A 14 4.74 11.21 11.76
C ALA A 14 5.39 12.54 12.18
N PRO A 15 4.60 13.62 12.38
CA PRO A 15 3.14 13.71 12.24
C PRO A 15 2.65 14.15 10.83
N TYR A 16 3.53 14.22 9.82
CA TYR A 16 3.32 14.94 8.56
C TYR A 16 2.50 14.20 7.49
N TYR A 17 1.47 13.45 7.89
CA TYR A 17 0.74 12.59 6.96
C TYR A 17 -0.03 13.40 5.91
N ASP A 18 -0.64 14.49 6.34
CA ASP A 18 -1.49 15.31 5.50
C ASP A 18 -0.63 16.06 4.46
N GLU A 19 0.51 16.61 4.89
CA GLU A 19 1.45 17.31 4.03
C GLU A 19 2.09 16.39 2.98
N LEU A 20 2.33 15.12 3.31
CA LEU A 20 2.86 14.15 2.36
C LEU A 20 1.82 13.77 1.30
N LEU A 21 0.55 13.63 1.70
CA LEU A 21 -0.55 13.42 0.75
C LEU A 21 -0.72 14.62 -0.18
N ASP A 22 -0.68 15.84 0.37
CA ASP A 22 -0.69 17.08 -0.41
C ASP A 22 0.52 17.19 -1.36
N ALA A 23 1.69 16.68 -0.94
CA ALA A 23 2.89 16.62 -1.77
C ALA A 23 2.82 15.55 -2.88
N GLY A 24 1.80 14.68 -2.86
CA GLY A 24 1.51 13.73 -3.93
C GLY A 24 2.15 12.35 -3.75
N ILE A 25 2.47 11.92 -2.52
CA ILE A 25 2.70 10.48 -2.29
C ILE A 25 1.44 9.71 -2.66
N ASN A 26 1.60 8.46 -3.08
CA ASN A 26 0.47 7.59 -3.39
C ASN A 26 0.61 6.19 -2.81
N ASP A 27 1.63 5.96 -1.98
CA ASP A 27 1.87 4.71 -1.30
C ASP A 27 2.43 4.95 0.11
N TRP A 28 1.75 4.41 1.13
CA TRP A 28 2.28 4.41 2.50
C TRP A 28 3.35 3.34 2.71
N GLY A 29 3.51 2.40 1.78
CA GLY A 29 4.45 1.31 1.88
C GLY A 29 3.98 0.17 2.76
N GLY A 30 4.95 -0.54 3.34
CA GLY A 30 4.66 -1.64 4.26
C GLY A 30 4.03 -1.12 5.54
N VAL A 31 2.91 -1.72 5.97
CA VAL A 31 2.28 -1.50 7.27
C VAL A 31 1.80 -2.85 7.78
N SER A 32 2.04 -3.16 9.04
CA SER A 32 1.60 -4.43 9.65
C SER A 32 0.85 -4.17 10.96
N PRO A 33 -0.39 -4.66 11.11
CA PRO A 33 -1.08 -4.65 12.39
C PRO A 33 -0.68 -5.85 13.28
N LEU A 34 0.10 -6.80 12.77
CA LEU A 34 0.38 -8.08 13.43
C LEU A 34 1.82 -8.18 13.95
N THR A 35 2.76 -7.53 13.28
CA THR A 35 4.20 -7.66 13.55
C THR A 35 4.81 -6.29 13.76
N PRO A 36 5.87 -6.17 14.59
CA PRO A 36 6.66 -4.95 14.63
C PRO A 36 7.37 -4.70 13.28
N ASP A 37 7.90 -3.49 13.11
CA ASP A 37 8.90 -3.22 12.07
C ASP A 37 10.23 -3.86 12.51
N PHE A 38 10.70 -4.88 11.79
CA PHE A 38 11.97 -5.55 12.10
C PHE A 38 13.19 -4.72 11.67
N ILE A 39 13.02 -3.71 10.83
CA ILE A 39 14.09 -2.80 10.39
C ILE A 39 14.22 -1.64 11.37
N ASN A 40 13.10 -1.07 11.83
CA ASN A 40 13.05 0.03 12.80
C ASN A 40 12.19 -0.33 14.02
N PRO A 41 12.67 -1.21 14.93
CA PRO A 41 11.88 -1.70 16.06
C PRO A 41 11.36 -0.61 17.01
N GLU A 42 12.04 0.53 17.06
CA GLU A 42 11.68 1.71 17.85
C GLU A 42 10.62 2.61 17.19
N LYS A 43 10.23 2.32 15.94
CA LYS A 43 9.23 3.04 15.15
C LYS A 43 8.02 2.14 14.86
N PRO A 44 7.10 1.97 15.82
CA PRO A 44 5.96 1.08 15.65
C PRO A 44 5.05 1.54 14.50
N TRP A 45 4.38 0.57 13.87
CA TRP A 45 3.34 0.87 12.89
C TRP A 45 2.20 1.68 13.52
N PRO A 46 1.62 2.64 12.81
CA PRO A 46 0.40 3.31 13.28
C PRO A 46 -0.79 2.34 13.24
N HIS A 47 -1.84 2.65 14.00
CA HIS A 47 -3.10 1.92 13.89
C HIS A 47 -3.71 2.10 12.49
N LEU A 48 -4.09 1.00 11.85
CA LEU A 48 -4.66 1.03 10.50
C LEU A 48 -5.91 1.91 10.39
N GLU A 49 -6.76 1.93 11.41
CA GLU A 49 -7.95 2.77 11.44
C GLU A 49 -7.60 4.26 11.44
N GLN A 50 -6.54 4.66 12.14
CA GLN A 50 -6.07 6.04 12.15
C GLN A 50 -5.46 6.43 10.79
N LEU A 51 -4.65 5.55 10.20
CA LEU A 51 -4.07 5.77 8.87
C LEU A 51 -5.18 5.90 7.81
N ARG A 52 -6.21 5.04 7.90
CA ARG A 52 -7.40 5.09 7.04
C ARG A 52 -8.13 6.43 7.19
N ALA A 53 -8.47 6.81 8.42
CA ALA A 53 -9.21 8.04 8.69
C ALA A 53 -8.49 9.29 8.16
N ARG A 54 -7.16 9.37 8.32
CA ARG A 54 -6.37 10.49 7.79
C ARG A 54 -6.27 10.48 6.26
N THR A 55 -6.07 9.31 5.66
CA THR A 55 -6.06 9.16 4.19
C THR A 55 -7.40 9.60 3.58
N GLU A 56 -8.51 9.17 4.19
CA GLU A 56 -9.87 9.50 3.75
C GLU A 56 -10.24 10.97 3.99
N ALA A 57 -9.72 11.59 5.07
CA ALA A 57 -9.90 13.02 5.33
C ALA A 57 -9.29 13.92 4.23
N GLN A 58 -8.26 13.44 3.53
CA GLN A 58 -7.66 14.11 2.36
C GLN A 58 -8.32 13.72 1.03
N GLY A 59 -9.43 12.97 1.05
CA GLY A 59 -10.17 12.57 -0.15
C GLY A 59 -9.58 11.36 -0.89
N PHE A 60 -8.61 10.66 -0.30
CA PHE A 60 -8.03 9.43 -0.87
C PHE A 60 -8.67 8.17 -0.27
N LYS A 61 -8.41 7.01 -0.87
CA LYS A 61 -8.79 5.70 -0.33
C LYS A 61 -7.56 4.93 0.11
N LEU A 62 -7.61 4.35 1.31
CA LEU A 62 -6.57 3.43 1.77
C LEU A 62 -6.88 2.01 1.30
N GLU A 63 -6.16 1.56 0.27
CA GLU A 63 -6.25 0.21 -0.29
C GLU A 63 -4.93 -0.56 -0.17
N ALA A 64 -5.02 -1.84 0.18
CA ALA A 64 -3.85 -2.71 0.19
C ALA A 64 -3.52 -3.14 -1.23
N ARG A 65 -2.28 -2.92 -1.69
CA ARG A 65 -1.80 -3.43 -2.98
C ARG A 65 -1.06 -4.75 -2.84
N LEU A 66 -0.93 -5.47 -3.94
CA LEU A 66 0.06 -6.54 -4.06
C LEU A 66 1.49 -5.95 -4.12
N PRO A 67 2.55 -6.77 -3.99
CA PRO A 67 3.92 -6.31 -4.18
C PRO A 67 4.17 -5.63 -5.53
N VAL A 68 3.37 -5.97 -6.55
CA VAL A 68 3.32 -5.31 -7.87
C VAL A 68 2.21 -4.25 -7.88
N TYR A 69 2.47 -3.08 -8.45
CA TYR A 69 1.43 -2.05 -8.61
C TYR A 69 0.40 -2.45 -9.69
N PRO A 70 -0.88 -2.03 -9.57
CA PRO A 70 -1.95 -2.39 -10.49
C PRO A 70 -1.62 -2.14 -11.97
N GLU A 71 -0.95 -1.04 -12.30
CA GLU A 71 -0.57 -0.69 -13.67
C GLU A 71 0.46 -1.64 -14.30
N PHE A 72 1.15 -2.47 -13.50
CA PHE A 72 2.08 -3.49 -13.96
C PHE A 72 1.53 -4.92 -13.85
N LEU A 73 0.28 -5.08 -13.41
CA LEU A 73 -0.31 -6.39 -13.14
C LEU A 73 -0.40 -7.25 -14.40
N SER A 74 -0.71 -6.66 -15.56
CA SER A 74 -0.77 -7.36 -16.85
C SER A 74 0.53 -8.08 -17.17
N ARG A 75 1.68 -7.44 -16.93
CA ARG A 75 3.00 -8.05 -17.15
C ARG A 75 3.28 -9.23 -16.22
N ALA A 76 2.77 -9.16 -14.99
CA ALA A 76 2.87 -10.28 -14.05
C ALA A 76 1.96 -11.44 -14.49
N LEU A 77 0.76 -11.13 -14.98
CA LEU A 77 -0.17 -12.10 -15.51
C LEU A 77 0.35 -12.77 -16.78
N ASP A 78 1.04 -12.06 -17.68
CA ASP A 78 1.60 -12.64 -18.91
C ASP A 78 2.53 -13.84 -18.67
N ARG A 79 3.13 -13.94 -17.47
CA ARG A 79 3.93 -15.10 -17.06
C ARG A 79 3.03 -16.29 -16.72
N PRO A 80 3.15 -17.44 -17.39
CA PRO A 80 2.33 -18.62 -17.08
C PRO A 80 2.73 -19.26 -15.73
N GLY A 81 1.86 -20.14 -15.23
CA GLY A 81 2.09 -20.97 -14.05
C GLY A 81 1.74 -20.28 -12.74
N LEU A 82 2.43 -20.69 -11.66
CA LEU A 82 2.09 -20.35 -10.28
C LEU A 82 1.96 -18.84 -10.02
N LEU A 83 2.79 -18.01 -10.66
CA LEU A 83 2.70 -16.55 -10.47
C LEU A 83 1.33 -16.00 -10.92
N ARG A 84 0.88 -16.37 -12.12
CA ARG A 84 -0.42 -15.97 -12.65
C ARG A 84 -1.55 -16.43 -11.74
N GLU A 85 -1.53 -17.70 -11.34
CA GLU A 85 -2.55 -18.29 -10.45
C GLU A 85 -2.62 -17.52 -9.12
N ARG A 86 -1.46 -17.24 -8.50
CA ARG A 86 -1.39 -16.51 -7.23
C ARG A 86 -1.88 -15.08 -7.39
N VAL A 87 -1.45 -14.36 -8.43
CA VAL A 87 -1.92 -13.01 -8.70
C VAL A 87 -3.43 -12.97 -8.92
N GLN A 88 -3.99 -13.87 -9.73
CA GLN A 88 -5.44 -13.95 -9.98
C GLN A 88 -6.24 -14.24 -8.71
N SER A 89 -5.73 -15.12 -7.84
CA SER A 89 -6.38 -15.44 -6.57
C SER A 89 -6.32 -14.29 -5.56
N ALA A 90 -5.27 -13.47 -5.62
CA ALA A 90 -4.99 -12.45 -4.62
C ALA A 90 -5.46 -11.04 -5.02
N ALA A 91 -5.59 -10.73 -6.31
CA ALA A 91 -6.06 -9.43 -6.78
C ALA A 91 -7.58 -9.39 -7.00
N ASP A 92 -8.20 -8.24 -6.69
CA ASP A 92 -9.57 -7.90 -7.04
C ASP A 92 -9.69 -7.42 -8.50
N ALA A 93 -10.87 -6.92 -8.88
CA ALA A 93 -11.14 -6.46 -10.24
C ALA A 93 -10.39 -5.16 -10.61
N GLU A 94 -9.96 -4.37 -9.63
CA GLU A 94 -9.19 -3.14 -9.82
C GLU A 94 -7.67 -3.39 -9.74
N GLY A 95 -7.26 -4.61 -9.37
CA GLY A 95 -5.86 -5.02 -9.28
C GLY A 95 -5.24 -4.81 -7.89
N TYR A 96 -6.04 -4.45 -6.89
CA TYR A 96 -5.63 -4.36 -5.49
C TYR A 96 -5.77 -5.70 -4.77
N ALA A 97 -5.15 -5.84 -3.61
CA ALA A 97 -5.25 -7.08 -2.84
C ALA A 97 -6.68 -7.29 -2.35
N ARG A 98 -7.23 -8.49 -2.58
CA ARG A 98 -8.52 -8.89 -2.01
C ARG A 98 -8.46 -8.78 -0.50
N ARG A 99 -9.46 -8.13 0.08
CA ARG A 99 -9.65 -8.13 1.53
C ARG A 99 -9.96 -9.56 1.98
N ALA A 100 -9.33 -10.00 3.06
CA ALA A 100 -9.76 -11.23 3.72
C ALA A 100 -11.22 -11.05 4.14
N ALA A 101 -12.06 -12.05 3.81
CA ALA A 101 -13.45 -12.09 4.25
C ALA A 101 -13.55 -12.26 5.77
#